data_AF-A0A2K2H5G4-F1
#
_entry.id   AF-A0A2K2H5G4-F1
#
_cell.length_a   1.000
_cell.length_b   1.000
_cell.length_c   1.000
_cell.angle_alpha   90.00
_cell.angle_beta   90.00
_cell.angle_gamma   90.00
#
_symmetry.space_group_name_H-M   'P 1'
#
loop_
_entity.id
_entity.type
_entity.pdbx_description
1 polymer ?
#
loop_
_entity_poly.entity_id
_entity_poly.type
_entity_poly.pdbx_seq_one_letter_code
_entity_poly.pdbx_strand_id
1 'polypeptide(L)' 'MRTIVDLPEPQIARLREMSDRQGLSRAELVRRAVAEYLARHQGEGCEEAFGLWKKRSTDALNYQDQLREEWQR' A
#
# COMPACT_ATOMS: atom_id res chain seq x y z
N MET A 1 3.01 16.14 -2.58
CA MET A 1 2.00 16.50 -3.60
C MET A 1 0.76 17.04 -2.91
N ARG A 2 0.07 18.04 -3.49
CA ARG A 2 -1.19 18.60 -2.95
C ARG A 2 -2.34 18.14 -3.83
N THR A 3 -3.44 17.72 -3.21
CA THR A 3 -4.69 17.40 -3.90
C THR A 3 -5.84 18.17 -3.25
N ILE A 4 -6.91 18.41 -4.00
CA ILE A 4 -8.15 19.03 -3.50
C ILE A 4 -9.21 17.93 -3.52
N VAL A 5 -9.91 17.76 -2.40
CA VAL A 5 -11.00 16.79 -2.25
C VAL A 5 -12.21 17.48 -1.65
N ASP A 6 -13.39 17.16 -2.17
CA ASP A 6 -14.65 17.61 -1.60
C ASP A 6 -15.11 16.61 -0.54
N LEU A 7 -15.46 17.12 0.63
CA LEU A 7 -15.99 16.34 1.76
C LEU A 7 -17.33 16.93 2.19
N PRO A 8 -18.32 16.09 2.54
CA PRO A 8 -19.57 16.58 3.13
C PRO A 8 -19.31 17.39 4.40
N GLU A 9 -20.05 18.48 4.59
CA GLU A 9 -19.93 19.37 5.76
C GLU A 9 -19.94 18.62 7.11
N PRO A 10 -20.78 17.59 7.33
CA PRO A 10 -20.75 16.82 8.58
C PRO A 10 -19.40 16.13 8.84
N GLN A 11 -18.70 15.68 7.79
CA GLN A 11 -17.39 15.04 7.94
C GLN A 11 -16.32 16.07 8.30
N ILE A 12 -16.39 17.27 7.71
CA ILE A 12 -15.49 18.40 8.03
C ILE A 12 -15.65 18.81 9.50
N ALA A 13 -16.90 18.91 9.98
CA ALA A 13 -17.19 19.22 11.38
C ALA A 13 -16.58 18.18 12.33
N ARG A 14 -16.76 16.88 12.05
CA ARG A 14 -16.17 15.80 12.86
C ARG A 14 -14.64 15.81 12.84
N LEU A 15 -14.01 16.08 11.69
CA LEU A 15 -12.56 16.21 11.59
C LEU A 15 -12.04 17.40 12.41
N ARG A 16 -12.79 18.50 12.49
CA ARG A 16 -12.45 19.64 13.34
C ARG A 16 -12.50 19.27 14.82
N GLU A 17 -13.58 18.62 15.27
CA GLU A 17 -13.69 18.16 16.66
C GLU A 17 -12.58 17.16 17.05
N MET A 18 -12.15 16.31 16.12
CA MET A 18 -11.02 15.40 16.34
C MET A 18 -9.68 16.15 16.38
N SER A 19 -9.50 17.13 15.49
CA SER A 19 -8.32 17.99 15.43
C SER A 19 -8.11 18.69 16.78
N ASP A 20 -9.17 19.27 17.34
CA ASP A 20 -9.14 20.00 18.61
C ASP A 20 -8.87 19.06 19.80
N ARG A 21 -9.49 17.87 19.81
CA ARG A 21 -9.28 16.89 20.89
C ARG A 21 -7.90 16.26 20.89
N GLN A 22 -7.29 16.06 19.72
CA GLN A 22 -6.00 15.37 19.59
C GLN A 22 -4.81 16.32 19.45
N GLY A 23 -5.04 17.63 19.29
CA GLY A 23 -3.97 18.60 19.03
C GLY A 23 -3.27 18.39 17.68
N LEU A 24 -3.97 17.79 16.70
CA LEU A 24 -3.43 17.47 15.38
C LEU A 24 -4.05 18.35 14.32
N SER A 25 -3.29 18.73 13.30
CA SER A 25 -3.87 19.45 12.15
C SER A 25 -4.88 18.58 11.40
N ARG A 26 -5.92 19.20 10.81
CA ARG A 26 -6.85 18.51 9.90
C ARG A 26 -6.15 17.72 8.78
N ALA A 27 -5.07 18.28 8.23
CA ALA A 27 -4.29 17.63 7.17
C ALA A 27 -3.61 16.34 7.66
N GLU A 28 -3.16 16.32 8.92
CA GLU A 28 -2.57 15.13 9.53
C GLU A 28 -3.61 14.03 9.74
N LEU A 29 -4.81 14.38 10.20
CA LEU A 29 -5.91 13.43 10.34
C LEU A 29 -6.29 12.80 8.99
N VAL A 30 -6.35 13.60 7.92
CA VAL A 30 -6.61 13.09 6.57
C VAL A 30 -5.51 12.16 6.10
N ARG A 31 -4.22 12.50 6.32
CA ARG A 31 -3.11 11.61 5.99
C ARG A 31 -3.20 10.26 6.70
N ARG A 32 -3.52 10.27 8.00
CA ARG A 32 -3.70 9.04 8.78
C ARG A 32 -4.87 8.20 8.28
N ALA A 33 -6.00 8.84 8.00
CA ALA A 33 -7.18 8.15 7.46
C ALA A 33 -6.87 7.48 6.11
N VAL A 34 -6.14 8.17 5.22
CA VAL A 34 -5.73 7.60 3.92
C VAL A 34 -4.75 6.45 4.12
N ALA A 35 -3.74 6.61 4.99
CA ALA A 35 -2.76 5.55 5.26
C ALA A 35 -3.44 4.28 5.83
N GLU A 36 -4.35 4.47 6.78
CA GLU A 36 -5.11 3.39 7.39
C GLU A 36 -6.05 2.72 6.38
N TYR A 37 -6.73 3.51 5.54
CA TYR A 37 -7.56 2.97 4.48
C TYR A 37 -6.74 2.11 3.50
N LEU A 38 -5.58 2.61 3.06
CA LEU A 38 -4.69 1.86 2.20
C LEU A 38 -4.20 0.58 2.88
N ALA A 39 -3.77 0.63 4.13
CA ALA A 39 -3.32 -0.56 4.87
C ALA A 39 -4.43 -1.63 4.98
N ARG A 40 -5.67 -1.22 5.22
CA ARG A 40 -6.83 -2.13 5.28
C ARG A 40 -7.21 -2.74 3.92
N HIS A 41 -6.81 -2.10 2.82
CA HIS A 41 -7.13 -2.53 1.45
C HIS A 41 -5.89 -2.94 0.65
N GLN A 42 -4.74 -3.12 1.32
CA GLN A 42 -3.63 -3.84 0.72
C GLN A 42 -4.12 -5.26 0.49
N GLY A 43 -4.36 -5.62 -0.77
CA GLY A 43 -4.70 -6.99 -1.12
C GLY A 43 -3.64 -7.94 -0.58
N GLU A 44 -4.09 -9.11 -0.11
CA GLU A 44 -3.27 -10.12 0.60
C GLU A 44 -1.95 -10.49 -0.12
N GLY A 45 -1.81 -10.20 -1.43
CA GLY A 45 -0.74 -10.74 -2.25
C GLY A 45 0.58 -9.95 -2.34
N CYS A 46 0.72 -8.72 -1.82
CA CYS A 46 1.94 -7.94 -2.11
C CYS A 46 3.09 -8.17 -1.12
N GLU A 47 2.82 -8.26 0.18
CA GLU A 47 3.87 -8.59 1.15
C GLU A 47 4.33 -10.04 1.05
N GLU A 48 3.43 -10.98 0.73
CA GLU A 48 3.79 -12.39 0.53
C GLU A 48 4.62 -12.63 -0.76
N ALA A 49 4.44 -11.80 -1.78
CA ALA A 49 5.23 -11.87 -3.00
C ALA A 49 6.67 -11.38 -2.79
N PHE A 50 6.89 -10.43 -1.88
CA PHE A 50 8.23 -9.88 -1.61
C PHE A 50 9.09 -10.91 -0.87
N GLY A 51 10.02 -11.55 -1.58
CA GLY A 51 10.88 -12.59 -1.00
C GLY A 51 10.30 -14.00 -1.10
N LEU A 52 9.23 -14.22 -1.87
CA LEU A 52 8.68 -15.56 -2.18
C LEU A 52 9.77 -16.53 -2.69
N TRP A 53 10.77 -16.02 -3.39
CA TRP A 53 11.88 -16.79 -3.94
C TRP A 53 13.11 -16.86 -3.03
N LYS A 54 13.11 -16.17 -1.88
CA LYS A 54 14.25 -16.14 -0.95
C LYS A 54 14.64 -17.53 -0.42
N LYS A 55 13.68 -18.45 -0.34
CA LYS A 55 13.90 -19.84 0.11
C LYS A 55 14.30 -20.81 -1.02
N ARG A 56 14.24 -20.37 -2.29
CA ARG A 56 14.72 -21.18 -3.41
C ARG A 56 16.21 -20.90 -3.60
N SER A 57 17.05 -21.87 -3.27
CA SER A 57 18.49 -21.85 -3.56
C SER A 57 18.75 -22.25 -5.02
N THR A 58 18.14 -21.55 -5.97
CA THR A 58 18.33 -21.82 -7.40
C THR A 58 19.00 -20.62 -8.03
N ASP A 59 20.09 -20.88 -8.77
CA ASP A 59 20.74 -19.86 -9.57
C ASP A 59 19.78 -19.30 -10.63
N ALA A 60 19.70 -17.98 -10.73
CA ALA A 60 18.70 -17.32 -11.56
C ALA A 60 18.93 -17.53 -13.06
N LEU A 61 20.18 -17.62 -13.51
CA LEU A 61 20.52 -17.79 -14.92
C LEU A 61 20.25 -19.23 -15.34
N ASN A 62 20.71 -20.20 -14.55
CA ASN A 62 20.45 -21.62 -14.81
C ASN A 62 18.94 -21.93 -14.85
N TYR A 63 18.15 -21.31 -13.97
CA TYR A 63 16.69 -21.47 -13.99
C TYR A 63 16.04 -20.88 -15.24
N GLN A 64 16.52 -19.73 -15.72
CA GLN A 64 16.03 -19.11 -16.94
C GLN A 64 16.37 -19.92 -18.19
N ASP A 65 17.58 -20.47 -18.24
CA ASP A 65 18.03 -21.29 -19.37
C ASP A 65 17.20 -22.58 -19.46
N GLN A 66 16.97 -23.28 -18.35
CA GLN A 66 16.10 -24.46 -18.29
C GLN A 66 14.67 -24.18 -18.79
N LEU A 67 14.08 -23.05 -18.37
CA LEU A 67 12.74 -22.65 -18.83
C LEU A 67 12.69 -22.36 -20.33
N ARG A 68 13.77 -21.79 -20.89
CA ARG A 68 13.83 -21.41 -22.31
C ARG A 68 14.11 -22.60 -23.22
N GLU A 69 14.82 -23.62 -22.72
CA GLU A 69 15.00 -24.88 -23.43
C GLU A 69 13.66 -25.55 -23.77
N GLU A 70 12.62 -25.36 -22.94
CA GLU A 70 11.28 -25.89 -23.20
C GLU A 70 10.62 -25.33 -24.48
N TRP A 71 11.07 -24.17 -24.97
CA TRP A 71 10.52 -23.48 -26.15
C TRP A 71 11.37 -23.65 -27.42
N GLN A 72 12.52 -24.31 -27.33
CA GLN A 72 13.40 -24.56 -28.49
C GLN A 72 13.09 -25.88 -29.21
N ARG A 73 11.84 -26.36 -29.15
CA ARG A 73 11.35 -27.49 -29.96
C ARG A 73 10.62 -27.05 -31.21
#